data_AF-R1CYI0-F1
#
_entry.id   AF-R1CYI0-F1
#
_cell.length_a   1.000
_cell.length_b   1.000
_cell.length_c   1.000
_cell.angle_alpha   90.00
_cell.angle_beta   90.00
_cell.angle_gamma   90.00
#
_symmetry.space_group_name_H-M   'P 1'
#
loop_
_entity.id
_entity.type
_entity.pdbx_description
1 polymer ?
#
loop_
_entity_poly.entity_id
_entity_poly.type
_entity_poly.pdbx_seq_one_letter_code
_entity_poly.pdbx_strand_id
1 'polypeptide(L)'
;MNSDLKDSNCLPKEIIMYKNKISNSFDPIRKEIIGFSKLSYIMNNITPFPVDKNEYYKHKYEGNSNHFLTMLAYNYISYKLKDKTKLYLNSKELYYSISFITRFFEYETPINTTNNSIIWIYPNYTMKQFLANCIKNNKLNISFVDNSTLTKLIMIMAAFVKYEYDNVDKNFFTDDDLLNLPTLILANIKLYEKGFLKLVETNEGVGVVVDLTPREEQEKNFTSDINRLKHNIIDVINQIEKGKYTINDFIE
;
A
#
# COMPACT_ATOMS: atom_id res chain seq x y z
N MET A 1 -28.21 -35.93 9.32
CA MET A 1 -27.07 -36.10 8.41
C MET A 1 -26.26 -34.82 8.47
N ASN A 2 -25.10 -34.88 9.12
CA ASN A 2 -24.14 -33.79 9.15
C ASN A 2 -23.59 -33.61 7.73
N SER A 3 -23.98 -32.53 7.06
CA SER A 3 -23.18 -32.04 5.95
C SER A 3 -21.99 -31.32 6.58
N ASP A 4 -20.87 -32.03 6.67
CA ASP A 4 -19.57 -31.41 6.87
C ASP A 4 -19.43 -30.29 5.85
N LEU A 5 -19.58 -29.04 6.32
CA LEU A 5 -19.01 -27.87 5.69
C LEU A 5 -17.50 -28.10 5.71
N LYS A 6 -17.00 -28.83 4.72
CA LYS A 6 -15.62 -28.68 4.28
C LYS A 6 -15.51 -27.23 3.84
N ASP A 7 -15.11 -26.35 4.75
CA ASP A 7 -14.41 -25.12 4.41
C ASP A 7 -13.11 -25.52 3.68
N SER A 8 -13.25 -25.97 2.44
CA SER A 8 -12.12 -26.03 1.52
C SER A 8 -11.80 -24.58 1.22
N ASN A 9 -10.83 -24.04 1.94
CA ASN A 9 -10.34 -22.69 1.70
C ASN A 9 -9.88 -22.63 0.23
N CYS A 10 -10.70 -22.04 -0.65
CA CYS A 10 -10.47 -21.96 -2.10
C CYS A 10 -9.38 -20.95 -2.47
N LEU A 11 -8.68 -20.40 -1.48
CA LEU A 11 -7.63 -19.40 -1.66
C LEU A 11 -6.26 -19.97 -1.28
N PRO A 12 -5.21 -19.64 -2.04
CA PRO A 12 -3.83 -19.90 -1.64
C PRO A 12 -3.49 -19.27 -0.28
N LYS A 13 -2.59 -19.92 0.47
CA LYS A 13 -2.23 -19.55 1.86
C LYS A 13 -1.73 -18.11 1.98
N GLU A 14 -0.98 -17.65 0.99
CA GLU A 14 -0.46 -16.29 0.88
C GLU A 14 -1.57 -15.24 0.72
N ILE A 15 -2.65 -15.57 -0.01
CA ILE A 15 -3.83 -14.68 -0.12
C ILE A 15 -4.58 -14.66 1.21
N ILE A 16 -4.73 -15.81 1.87
CA ILE A 16 -5.38 -15.88 3.20
C ILE A 16 -4.59 -15.04 4.22
N MET A 17 -3.26 -15.14 4.21
CA MET A 17 -2.43 -14.35 5.12
C MET A 17 -2.54 -12.84 4.84
N TYR A 18 -2.58 -12.45 3.56
CA TYR A 18 -2.78 -11.05 3.17
C TYR A 18 -4.17 -10.53 3.56
N LYS A 19 -5.23 -11.33 3.32
CA LYS A 19 -6.60 -11.05 3.74
C LYS A 19 -6.66 -10.77 5.24
N ASN A 20 -6.15 -11.67 6.06
CA ASN A 20 -6.15 -11.52 7.52
C ASN A 20 -5.40 -10.24 7.96
N LYS A 21 -4.33 -9.86 7.23
CA LYS A 21 -3.63 -8.61 7.50
C LYS A 21 -4.48 -7.38 7.19
N ILE A 22 -5.18 -7.34 6.06
CA ILE A 22 -6.01 -6.19 5.69
C ILE A 22 -7.22 -6.07 6.63
N SER A 23 -7.90 -7.19 6.89
CA SER A 23 -9.13 -7.20 7.72
C SER A 23 -8.90 -6.71 9.16
N ASN A 24 -7.66 -6.76 9.66
CA ASN A 24 -7.33 -6.39 11.03
C ASN A 24 -6.90 -4.91 11.20
N SER A 25 -6.88 -4.11 10.13
CA SER A 25 -6.45 -2.70 10.19
C SER A 25 -7.51 -1.77 9.61
N PHE A 26 -8.05 -0.88 10.46
CA PHE A 26 -8.95 0.20 10.04
C PHE A 26 -8.21 1.44 9.51
N ASP A 27 -6.90 1.52 9.77
CA ASP A 27 -6.07 2.62 9.30
C ASP A 27 -5.71 2.40 7.81
N PRO A 28 -6.10 3.33 6.92
CA PRO A 28 -5.93 3.19 5.48
C PRO A 28 -4.47 3.20 5.01
N ILE A 29 -3.53 3.75 5.80
CA ILE A 29 -2.11 3.77 5.49
C ILE A 29 -1.43 2.54 6.09
N ARG A 30 -1.70 2.20 7.36
CA ARG A 30 -1.07 1.03 8.02
C ARG A 30 -1.50 -0.29 7.39
N LYS A 31 -2.72 -0.36 6.84
CA LYS A 31 -3.16 -1.52 6.07
C LYS A 31 -2.36 -1.75 4.79
N GLU A 32 -1.49 -0.83 4.37
CA GLU A 32 -0.57 -1.01 3.24
C GLU A 32 0.86 -1.35 3.69
N ILE A 33 1.27 -1.03 4.92
CA ILE A 33 2.61 -1.31 5.46
C ILE A 33 2.76 -2.81 5.77
N ILE A 34 3.84 -3.45 5.32
CA ILE A 34 4.05 -4.91 5.52
C ILE A 34 5.42 -5.16 6.16
N GLY A 35 5.41 -5.65 7.41
CA GLY A 35 6.63 -6.06 8.10
C GLY A 35 7.41 -7.16 7.36
N PHE A 36 8.73 -7.15 7.51
CA PHE A 36 9.65 -8.06 6.81
C PHE A 36 9.22 -9.53 6.88
N SER A 37 8.86 -10.06 8.07
CA SER A 37 8.50 -11.48 8.25
C SER A 37 7.30 -11.88 7.39
N LYS A 38 6.24 -11.07 7.38
CA LYS A 38 5.03 -11.30 6.57
C LYS A 38 5.33 -11.15 5.08
N LEU A 39 6.08 -10.11 4.70
CA LEU A 39 6.45 -9.90 3.30
C LEU A 39 7.31 -11.07 2.79
N SER A 40 8.31 -11.49 3.56
CA SER A 40 9.18 -12.63 3.24
C SER A 40 8.37 -13.91 3.06
N TYR A 41 7.42 -14.20 3.96
CA TYR A 41 6.53 -15.33 3.81
C TYR A 41 5.73 -15.27 2.50
N ILE A 42 5.09 -14.13 2.17
CA ILE A 42 4.31 -14.00 0.93
C ILE A 42 5.22 -14.16 -0.28
N MET A 43 6.32 -13.40 -0.34
CA MET A 43 7.21 -13.38 -1.50
C MET A 43 7.88 -14.74 -1.76
N ASN A 44 8.10 -15.55 -0.72
CA ASN A 44 8.61 -16.91 -0.86
C ASN A 44 7.56 -17.90 -1.34
N ASN A 45 6.27 -17.62 -1.11
CA ASN A 45 5.18 -18.51 -1.51
C ASN A 45 4.55 -18.14 -2.86
N ILE A 46 4.73 -16.91 -3.36
CA ILE A 46 4.29 -16.52 -4.70
C ILE A 46 5.27 -17.00 -5.78
N THR A 47 4.74 -17.34 -6.94
CA THR A 47 5.52 -17.74 -8.12
C THR A 47 5.00 -17.00 -9.35
N PRO A 48 5.83 -16.78 -10.37
CA PRO A 48 5.33 -16.34 -11.66
C PRO A 48 4.23 -17.29 -12.15
N PHE A 49 3.22 -16.74 -12.81
CA PHE A 49 2.11 -17.52 -13.36
C PHE A 49 1.86 -17.16 -14.83
N PRO A 50 1.46 -18.14 -15.65
CA PRO A 50 1.19 -17.93 -17.07
C PRO A 50 -0.23 -17.41 -17.29
N VAL A 51 -0.39 -16.58 -18.31
CA VAL A 51 -1.68 -16.09 -18.82
C VAL A 51 -1.66 -16.22 -20.34
N ASP A 52 -2.78 -16.62 -20.95
CA ASP A 52 -2.91 -16.60 -22.41
C ASP A 52 -2.72 -15.17 -22.94
N LYS A 53 -1.88 -15.01 -23.97
CA LYS A 53 -1.49 -13.71 -24.49
C LYS A 53 -2.67 -12.94 -25.10
N ASN A 54 -3.58 -13.64 -25.78
CA ASN A 54 -4.73 -13.01 -26.42
C ASN A 54 -5.71 -12.54 -25.35
N GLU A 55 -6.01 -13.40 -24.37
CA GLU A 55 -6.85 -13.04 -23.22
C GLU A 55 -6.26 -11.86 -22.44
N TYR A 56 -4.95 -11.87 -22.18
CA TYR A 56 -4.26 -10.79 -21.48
C TYR A 56 -4.46 -9.45 -22.19
N TYR A 57 -4.13 -9.35 -23.49
CA TYR A 57 -4.19 -8.08 -24.21
C TYR A 57 -5.62 -7.62 -24.49
N LYS A 58 -6.53 -8.56 -24.79
CA LYS A 58 -7.96 -8.28 -24.91
C LYS A 58 -8.49 -7.64 -23.63
N HIS A 59 -8.27 -8.26 -22.48
CA HIS A 59 -8.76 -7.72 -21.21
C HIS A 59 -8.05 -6.43 -20.78
N LYS A 60 -6.76 -6.27 -21.09
CA LYS A 60 -5.98 -5.08 -20.74
C LYS A 60 -6.39 -3.83 -21.54
N TYR A 61 -6.63 -3.97 -22.84
CA TYR A 61 -6.86 -2.83 -23.74
C TYR A 61 -8.32 -2.61 -24.12
N GLU A 62 -9.13 -3.67 -24.16
CA GLU A 62 -10.54 -3.59 -24.56
C GLU A 62 -11.48 -3.71 -23.35
N GLY A 63 -10.98 -4.22 -22.21
CA GLY A 63 -11.75 -4.46 -21.00
C GLY A 63 -11.67 -3.33 -19.96
N ASN A 64 -12.61 -3.34 -19.02
CA ASN A 64 -12.50 -2.57 -17.79
C ASN A 64 -11.32 -3.09 -16.94
N SER A 65 -10.49 -2.19 -16.39
CA SER A 65 -9.38 -2.51 -15.48
C SER A 65 -9.75 -3.54 -14.40
N ASN A 66 -10.94 -3.44 -13.83
CA ASN A 66 -11.42 -4.38 -12.81
C ASN A 66 -11.64 -5.80 -13.37
N HIS A 67 -12.09 -5.93 -14.62
CA HIS A 67 -12.25 -7.23 -15.28
C HIS A 67 -10.89 -7.87 -15.57
N PHE A 68 -9.90 -7.07 -15.99
CA PHE A 68 -8.54 -7.53 -16.19
C PHE A 68 -7.91 -8.06 -14.90
N LEU A 69 -8.00 -7.31 -13.81
CA LEU A 69 -7.49 -7.75 -12.50
C LEU A 69 -8.24 -8.97 -11.96
N THR A 70 -9.56 -9.05 -12.18
CA THR A 70 -10.37 -10.23 -11.86
C THR A 70 -9.86 -11.47 -12.59
N MET A 71 -9.61 -11.36 -13.90
CA MET A 71 -9.06 -12.45 -14.70
C MET A 71 -7.67 -12.88 -14.20
N LEU A 72 -6.80 -11.94 -13.85
CA LEU A 72 -5.48 -12.26 -13.28
C LEU A 72 -5.59 -12.98 -11.93
N ALA A 73 -6.49 -12.53 -11.06
CA ALA A 73 -6.73 -13.16 -9.76
C ALA A 73 -7.18 -14.63 -9.92
N TYR A 74 -8.13 -14.89 -10.83
CA TYR A 74 -8.55 -16.26 -11.14
C TYR A 74 -7.41 -17.10 -11.71
N ASN A 75 -6.65 -16.59 -12.69
CA ASN A 75 -5.52 -17.32 -13.27
C ASN A 75 -4.48 -17.69 -12.22
N TYR A 76 -4.13 -16.76 -11.33
CA TYR A 76 -3.20 -17.02 -10.24
C TYR A 76 -3.69 -18.13 -9.31
N ILE A 77 -4.95 -18.06 -8.87
CA ILE A 77 -5.52 -19.04 -7.94
C ILE A 77 -5.59 -20.42 -8.60
N SER A 78 -6.11 -20.51 -9.83
CA SER A 78 -6.15 -21.76 -10.59
C SER A 78 -4.75 -22.36 -10.78
N TYR A 79 -3.77 -21.53 -11.12
CA TYR A 79 -2.38 -21.96 -11.28
C TYR A 79 -1.79 -22.49 -9.95
N LYS A 80 -2.02 -21.79 -8.84
CA LYS A 80 -1.52 -22.18 -7.52
C LYS A 80 -2.15 -23.45 -6.98
N LEU A 81 -3.46 -23.60 -7.13
CA LEU A 81 -4.19 -24.77 -6.64
C LEU A 81 -4.06 -25.98 -7.58
N LYS A 82 -3.49 -25.78 -8.78
CA LYS A 82 -3.48 -26.78 -9.87
C LYS A 82 -4.88 -27.29 -10.22
N ASP A 83 -5.89 -26.45 -9.96
CA ASP A 83 -7.29 -26.78 -10.19
C ASP A 83 -7.73 -26.22 -11.54
N LYS A 84 -8.35 -27.07 -12.35
CA LYS A 84 -8.89 -26.73 -13.68
C LYS A 84 -10.41 -26.54 -13.64
N THR A 85 -11.05 -26.75 -12.50
CA THR A 85 -12.49 -26.57 -12.34
C THR A 85 -12.86 -25.09 -12.18
N LYS A 86 -14.14 -24.76 -12.40
CA LYS A 86 -14.64 -23.39 -12.23
C LYS A 86 -14.52 -22.98 -10.75
N LEU A 87 -13.53 -22.14 -10.45
CA LEU A 87 -13.41 -21.43 -9.19
C LEU A 87 -14.57 -20.43 -9.05
N TYR A 88 -15.30 -20.52 -7.95
CA TYR A 88 -16.32 -19.55 -7.56
C TYR A 88 -15.84 -18.85 -6.28
N LEU A 89 -15.40 -17.60 -6.42
CA LEU A 89 -15.03 -16.74 -5.29
C LEU A 89 -16.21 -15.85 -4.92
N ASN A 90 -16.47 -15.70 -3.62
CA ASN A 90 -17.42 -14.67 -3.19
C ASN A 90 -16.82 -13.25 -3.39
N SER A 91 -17.65 -12.22 -3.29
CA SER A 91 -17.23 -10.84 -3.55
C SER A 91 -16.06 -10.36 -2.67
N LYS A 92 -16.03 -10.77 -1.40
CA LYS A 92 -14.94 -10.42 -0.48
C LYS A 92 -13.63 -11.12 -0.85
N GLU A 93 -13.69 -12.41 -1.17
CA GLU A 93 -12.53 -13.19 -1.61
C GLU A 93 -11.96 -12.65 -2.91
N LEU A 94 -12.82 -12.29 -3.85
CA LEU A 94 -12.40 -11.67 -5.10
C LEU A 94 -11.72 -10.32 -4.86
N TYR A 95 -12.27 -9.48 -3.99
CA TYR A 95 -11.65 -8.20 -3.61
C TYR A 95 -10.24 -8.39 -3.03
N TYR A 96 -10.06 -9.33 -2.10
CA TYR A 96 -8.74 -9.61 -1.52
C TYR A 96 -7.77 -10.22 -2.53
N SER A 97 -8.25 -11.05 -3.44
CA SER A 97 -7.44 -11.67 -4.48
C SER A 97 -6.98 -10.64 -5.51
N ILE A 98 -7.86 -9.73 -5.94
CA ILE A 98 -7.51 -8.59 -6.81
C ILE A 98 -6.46 -7.72 -6.13
N SER A 99 -6.71 -7.33 -4.87
CA SER A 99 -5.79 -6.50 -4.09
C SER A 99 -4.42 -7.19 -3.93
N PHE A 100 -4.40 -8.51 -3.78
CA PHE A 100 -3.19 -9.31 -3.73
C PHE A 100 -2.41 -9.25 -5.06
N ILE A 101 -3.08 -9.43 -6.20
CA ILE A 101 -2.45 -9.29 -7.53
C ILE A 101 -1.86 -7.88 -7.68
N THR A 102 -2.65 -6.85 -7.39
CA THR A 102 -2.22 -5.47 -7.52
C THR A 102 -0.98 -5.16 -6.68
N ARG A 103 -0.89 -5.75 -5.48
CA ARG A 103 0.21 -5.48 -4.55
C ARG A 103 1.47 -6.28 -4.85
N PHE A 104 1.34 -7.56 -5.20
CA PHE A 104 2.49 -8.49 -5.21
C PHE A 104 2.99 -8.89 -6.59
N PHE A 105 2.37 -8.40 -7.68
CA PHE A 105 2.76 -8.76 -9.04
C PHE A 105 2.97 -7.56 -9.95
N GLU A 106 3.93 -7.69 -10.86
CA GLU A 106 4.15 -6.79 -11.99
C GLU A 106 3.31 -7.26 -13.18
N TYR A 107 2.07 -6.79 -13.21
CA TYR A 107 1.10 -7.15 -14.24
C TYR A 107 0.96 -6.11 -15.34
N GLU A 108 1.44 -4.88 -15.15
CA GLU A 108 1.35 -3.81 -16.15
C GLU A 108 2.42 -3.91 -17.24
N THR A 109 3.59 -4.49 -16.93
CA THR A 109 4.71 -4.67 -17.84
C THR A 109 5.07 -6.15 -17.97
N PRO A 110 4.33 -6.93 -18.76
CA PRO A 110 4.57 -8.35 -18.91
C PRO A 110 5.87 -8.62 -19.68
N ILE A 111 6.57 -9.68 -19.31
CA ILE A 111 7.73 -10.17 -20.07
C ILE A 111 7.23 -11.14 -21.14
N ASN A 112 7.36 -10.76 -22.41
CA ASN A 112 7.10 -11.66 -23.53
C ASN A 112 8.20 -12.73 -23.59
N THR A 113 7.81 -13.99 -23.47
CA THR A 113 8.73 -15.10 -23.77
C THR A 113 8.79 -15.36 -25.27
N THR A 114 9.83 -16.06 -25.73
CA THR A 114 9.98 -16.54 -27.11
C THR A 114 8.81 -17.40 -27.60
N ASN A 115 8.03 -17.96 -26.66
CA ASN A 115 6.77 -18.63 -26.98
C ASN A 115 5.63 -17.61 -27.11
N ASN A 116 5.07 -17.48 -28.33
CA ASN A 116 4.19 -16.38 -28.70
C ASN A 116 2.78 -16.41 -28.08
N SER A 117 2.40 -17.45 -27.32
CA SER A 117 1.04 -17.62 -26.80
C SER A 117 0.87 -17.33 -25.30
N ILE A 118 1.96 -17.16 -24.54
CA ILE A 118 1.90 -17.01 -23.08
C ILE A 118 2.59 -15.73 -22.64
N ILE A 119 1.94 -15.02 -21.73
CA ILE A 119 2.49 -13.94 -20.93
C ILE A 119 2.73 -14.44 -19.51
N TRP A 120 3.94 -14.19 -18.99
CA TRP A 120 4.27 -14.49 -17.60
C TRP A 120 4.14 -13.24 -16.74
N ILE A 121 3.37 -13.37 -15.66
CA ILE A 121 3.20 -12.32 -14.66
C ILE A 121 4.14 -12.62 -13.50
N TYR A 122 5.06 -11.70 -13.24
CA TYR A 122 6.14 -11.91 -12.26
C TYR A 122 5.82 -11.26 -10.91
N PRO A 123 6.29 -11.85 -9.80
CA PRO A 123 6.28 -11.19 -8.50
C PRO A 123 6.99 -9.83 -8.52
N ASN A 124 6.47 -8.87 -7.74
CA ASN A 124 6.97 -7.51 -7.63
C ASN A 124 8.48 -7.47 -7.31
N TYR A 125 9.25 -6.88 -8.22
CA TYR A 125 10.71 -6.81 -8.15
C TYR A 125 11.18 -5.89 -7.04
N THR A 126 10.53 -4.76 -6.81
CA THR A 126 10.87 -3.82 -5.73
C THR A 126 10.76 -4.49 -4.36
N MET A 127 9.72 -5.28 -4.12
CA MET A 127 9.59 -6.08 -2.89
C MET A 127 10.69 -7.13 -2.76
N LYS A 128 11.07 -7.81 -3.86
CA LYS A 128 12.21 -8.75 -3.85
C LYS A 128 13.52 -8.06 -3.52
N GLN A 129 13.79 -6.91 -4.14
CA GLN A 129 14.98 -6.11 -3.87
C GLN A 129 15.02 -5.64 -2.41
N PHE A 130 13.89 -5.18 -1.87
CA PHE A 130 13.77 -4.82 -0.46
C PHE A 130 14.16 -5.99 0.43
N LEU A 131 13.58 -7.18 0.24
CA LEU A 131 13.90 -8.36 1.05
C LEU A 131 15.38 -8.76 0.93
N ALA A 132 15.94 -8.78 -0.28
CA ALA A 132 17.34 -9.10 -0.51
C ALA A 132 18.28 -8.11 0.21
N ASN A 133 17.96 -6.81 0.17
CA ASN A 133 18.71 -5.78 0.87
C ASN A 133 18.57 -5.90 2.40
N CYS A 134 17.39 -6.24 2.90
CA CYS A 134 17.17 -6.49 4.34
C CYS A 134 18.03 -7.64 4.83
N ILE A 135 18.03 -8.76 4.10
CA ILE A 135 18.83 -9.96 4.42
C ILE A 135 20.32 -9.63 4.37
N LYS A 136 20.78 -8.98 3.29
CA LYS A 136 22.20 -8.61 3.10
C LYS A 136 22.71 -7.71 4.23
N ASN A 137 21.88 -6.81 4.75
CA ASN A 137 22.25 -5.85 5.79
C ASN A 137 21.81 -6.25 7.20
N ASN A 138 21.29 -7.47 7.40
CA ASN A 138 20.75 -7.96 8.67
C ASN A 138 19.69 -7.03 9.32
N LYS A 139 18.82 -6.41 8.49
CA LYS A 139 17.72 -5.54 8.94
C LYS A 139 16.38 -6.28 8.83
N LEU A 140 16.07 -7.13 9.81
CA LEU A 140 14.87 -8.00 9.77
C LEU A 140 13.65 -7.41 10.52
N ASN A 141 13.85 -6.34 11.27
CA ASN A 141 12.81 -5.66 12.06
C ASN A 141 12.31 -4.38 11.38
N ILE A 142 12.28 -4.36 10.05
CA ILE A 142 11.81 -3.21 9.27
C ILE A 142 10.61 -3.60 8.41
N SER A 143 9.80 -2.60 8.10
CA SER A 143 8.63 -2.77 7.26
C SER A 143 8.82 -2.21 5.85
N PHE A 144 8.16 -2.84 4.90
CA PHE A 144 8.07 -2.36 3.54
C PHE A 144 6.96 -1.32 3.42
N VAL A 145 7.33 -0.16 2.88
CA VAL A 145 6.44 0.96 2.57
C VAL A 145 6.63 1.32 1.11
N ASP A 146 5.58 1.16 0.31
CA ASP A 146 5.59 1.60 -1.09
C ASP A 146 5.60 3.13 -1.16
N ASN A 147 6.25 3.67 -2.20
CA ASN A 147 6.28 5.12 -2.42
C ASN A 147 4.87 5.69 -2.53
N SER A 148 3.92 4.99 -3.17
CA SER A 148 2.53 5.43 -3.26
C SER A 148 1.84 5.52 -1.89
N THR A 149 2.16 4.61 -0.95
CA THR A 149 1.68 4.67 0.44
C THR A 149 2.23 5.90 1.16
N LEU A 150 3.53 6.20 0.99
CA LEU A 150 4.15 7.41 1.54
C LEU A 150 3.54 8.68 0.92
N THR A 151 3.36 8.73 -0.39
CA THR A 151 2.71 9.85 -1.08
C THR A 151 1.30 10.08 -0.55
N LYS A 152 0.48 9.03 -0.41
CA LYS A 152 -0.86 9.14 0.18
C LYS A 152 -0.82 9.73 1.59
N LEU A 153 0.10 9.26 2.45
CA LEU A 153 0.26 9.80 3.79
C LEU A 153 0.60 11.29 3.75
N ILE A 154 1.56 11.71 2.92
CA ILE A 154 1.94 13.11 2.78
C ILE A 154 0.77 13.96 2.30
N MET A 155 -0.01 13.49 1.32
CA MET A 155 -1.21 14.18 0.83
C MET A 155 -2.25 14.38 1.93
N ILE A 156 -2.52 13.35 2.73
CA ILE A 156 -3.45 13.42 3.86
C ILE A 156 -2.95 14.45 4.88
N MET A 157 -1.66 14.41 5.23
CA MET A 157 -1.08 15.34 6.19
C MET A 157 -1.05 16.77 5.66
N ALA A 158 -0.81 16.99 4.37
CA ALA A 158 -0.89 18.31 3.75
C ALA A 158 -2.31 18.88 3.81
N ALA A 159 -3.32 18.06 3.49
CA ALA A 159 -4.72 18.46 3.59
C ALA A 159 -5.13 18.76 5.05
N PHE A 160 -4.65 17.95 6.00
CA PHE A 160 -4.89 18.15 7.43
C PHE A 160 -4.24 19.44 7.93
N VAL A 161 -2.98 19.70 7.57
CA VAL A 161 -2.30 20.96 7.92
C VAL A 161 -3.06 22.18 7.39
N LYS A 162 -3.55 22.12 6.14
CA LYS A 162 -4.37 23.19 5.57
C LYS A 162 -5.65 23.41 6.36
N TYR A 163 -6.33 22.33 6.74
CA TYR A 163 -7.48 22.40 7.63
C TYR A 163 -7.11 23.03 9.00
N GLU A 164 -5.98 22.67 9.60
CA GLU A 164 -5.51 23.26 10.86
C GLU A 164 -5.32 24.79 10.73
N TYR A 165 -4.72 25.26 9.63
CA TYR A 165 -4.57 26.69 9.37
C TYR A 165 -5.89 27.43 9.20
N ASP A 166 -6.80 26.86 8.41
CA ASP A 166 -8.10 27.49 8.13
C ASP A 166 -8.96 27.63 9.40
N ASN A 167 -8.65 26.84 10.44
CA ASN A 167 -9.38 26.80 11.71
C ASN A 167 -8.58 27.31 12.91
N VAL A 168 -7.38 27.83 12.71
CA VAL A 168 -6.59 28.45 13.78
C VAL A 168 -7.22 29.78 14.17
N ASP A 169 -7.22 30.09 15.47
CA ASP A 169 -7.66 31.40 15.94
C ASP A 169 -6.64 32.48 15.52
N LYS A 170 -7.00 33.23 14.48
CA LYS A 170 -6.19 34.31 13.89
C LYS A 170 -5.89 35.45 14.85
N ASN A 171 -6.51 35.50 16.03
CA ASN A 171 -6.16 36.46 17.06
C ASN A 171 -4.83 36.13 17.77
N PHE A 172 -4.36 34.88 17.68
CA PHE A 172 -3.13 34.41 18.33
C PHE A 172 -1.92 34.27 17.39
N PHE A 173 -2.13 34.35 16.07
CA PHE A 173 -1.09 34.18 15.06
C PHE A 173 -1.18 35.29 14.02
N THR A 174 -0.05 35.92 13.69
CA THR A 174 0.01 36.86 12.56
C THR A 174 0.14 36.09 11.24
N ASP A 175 -0.19 36.71 10.10
CA ASP A 175 0.02 36.10 8.78
C ASP A 175 1.52 35.78 8.52
N ASP A 176 2.46 36.47 9.20
CA ASP A 176 3.89 36.18 9.17
C ASP A 176 4.30 35.00 10.08
N ASP A 177 3.45 34.62 11.04
CA ASP A 177 3.61 33.42 11.89
C ASP A 177 3.03 32.16 11.23
N LEU A 178 2.56 32.25 9.97
CA LEU A 178 2.10 31.11 9.20
C LEU A 178 3.23 30.08 9.14
N LEU A 179 3.08 29.06 9.97
CA LEU A 179 4.02 27.97 10.17
C LEU A 179 4.52 27.44 8.81
N ASN A 180 5.72 26.89 8.80
CA ASN A 180 6.29 26.40 7.57
C ASN A 180 5.60 25.07 7.15
N LEU A 181 4.83 25.07 6.05
CA LEU A 181 4.02 23.94 5.57
C LEU A 181 4.80 22.61 5.49
N PRO A 182 5.97 22.52 4.81
CA PRO A 182 6.81 21.33 4.85
C PRO A 182 7.12 20.84 6.27
N THR A 183 7.44 21.77 7.18
CA THR A 183 7.78 21.45 8.58
C THR A 183 6.58 20.89 9.33
N LEU A 184 5.39 21.46 9.16
CA LEU A 184 4.16 20.95 9.78
C LEU A 184 3.77 19.57 9.27
N ILE A 185 3.86 19.34 7.96
CA ILE A 185 3.60 18.02 7.39
C ILE A 185 4.53 16.99 8.01
N LEU A 186 5.82 17.32 8.14
CA LEU A 186 6.78 16.45 8.80
C LEU A 186 6.44 16.20 10.27
N ALA A 187 6.01 17.24 11.00
CA ALA A 187 5.58 17.11 12.40
C ALA A 187 4.35 16.19 12.53
N ASN A 188 3.35 16.36 11.67
CA ASN A 188 2.15 15.52 11.67
C ASN A 188 2.45 14.07 11.29
N ILE A 189 3.39 13.80 10.37
CA ILE A 189 3.87 12.43 10.12
C ILE A 189 4.53 11.83 11.38
N LYS A 190 5.35 12.61 12.11
CA LYS A 190 5.95 12.14 13.38
C LYS A 190 4.89 11.87 14.44
N LEU A 191 3.87 12.71 14.56
CA LEU A 191 2.75 12.51 15.50
C LEU A 191 1.93 11.27 15.14
N TYR A 192 1.70 11.05 13.85
CA TYR A 192 1.06 9.85 13.34
C TYR A 192 1.85 8.58 13.67
N GLU A 193 3.17 8.57 13.49
CA GLU A 193 4.00 7.43 13.90
C GLU A 193 4.02 7.21 15.41
N LYS A 194 3.94 8.27 16.21
CA LYS A 194 3.82 8.18 17.67
C LYS A 194 2.42 7.76 18.14
N GLY A 195 1.45 7.63 17.22
CA GLY A 195 0.07 7.23 17.53
C GLY A 195 -0.82 8.35 18.06
N PHE A 196 -0.36 9.60 18.05
CA PHE A 196 -1.17 10.78 18.43
C PHE A 196 -2.16 11.18 17.34
N LEU A 197 -1.84 10.87 16.08
CA LEU A 197 -2.78 11.00 14.97
C LEU A 197 -3.16 9.61 14.48
N LYS A 198 -4.46 9.42 14.23
CA LYS A 198 -5.02 8.21 13.64
C LYS A 198 -5.75 8.55 12.36
N LEU A 199 -5.59 7.71 11.36
CA LEU A 199 -6.32 7.80 10.10
C LEU A 199 -7.46 6.81 10.12
N VAL A 200 -8.66 7.26 9.77
CA VAL A 200 -9.88 6.44 9.73
C VAL A 200 -10.56 6.60 8.38
N GLU A 201 -11.01 5.49 7.80
CA GLU A 201 -11.89 5.55 6.62
C GLU A 201 -13.31 5.94 7.06
N THR A 202 -13.86 6.94 6.39
CA THR A 202 -15.23 7.44 6.57
C THR A 202 -15.98 7.32 5.24
N ASN A 203 -17.30 7.54 5.25
CA ASN A 203 -18.10 7.54 4.02
C ASN A 203 -17.70 8.68 3.05
N GLU A 204 -17.08 9.74 3.56
CA GLU A 204 -16.74 10.96 2.81
C GLU A 204 -15.25 11.01 2.42
N GLY A 205 -14.43 10.07 2.90
CA GLY A 205 -12.99 10.03 2.64
C GLY A 205 -12.19 9.54 3.84
N VAL A 206 -10.97 10.06 4.01
CA VAL A 206 -10.10 9.73 5.14
C VAL A 206 -10.18 10.85 6.19
N GLY A 207 -10.57 10.49 7.41
CA GLY A 207 -10.56 11.39 8.56
C GLY A 207 -9.25 11.29 9.35
N VAL A 208 -8.83 12.39 9.95
CA VAL A 208 -7.72 12.46 10.91
C VAL A 208 -8.30 12.67 12.30
N VAL A 209 -7.94 11.80 13.24
CA VAL A 209 -8.39 11.86 14.64
C VAL A 209 -7.18 12.02 15.54
N VAL A 210 -7.26 13.00 16.45
CA VAL A 210 -6.27 13.18 17.51
C VAL A 210 -6.59 12.23 18.67
N ASP A 211 -5.62 11.39 19.04
CA ASP A 211 -5.71 10.54 20.22
C ASP A 211 -4.68 11.01 21.26
N LEU A 212 -5.18 11.62 22.33
CA LEU A 212 -4.37 12.15 23.43
C LEU A 212 -3.97 11.06 24.44
N THR A 213 -4.38 9.81 24.22
CA THR A 213 -3.93 8.64 25.00
C THR A 213 -2.90 7.85 24.21
N PRO A 214 -1.61 8.26 24.21
CA PRO A 214 -0.59 7.54 23.47
C PRO A 214 -0.48 6.12 24.00
N ARG A 215 -0.66 5.15 23.10
CA ARG A 215 -0.25 3.76 23.33
C ARG A 215 1.19 3.59 22.85
N GLU A 216 1.83 2.49 23.26
CA GLU A 216 3.22 2.10 22.97
C GLU A 216 3.80 2.68 21.67
N GLU A 217 5.06 3.15 21.72
CA GLU A 217 5.79 3.62 20.54
C GLU A 217 5.60 2.65 19.38
N GLN A 218 4.97 3.15 18.31
CA GLN A 218 4.76 2.34 17.13
C GLN A 218 6.02 2.35 16.26
N GLU A 219 6.17 1.32 15.43
CA GLU A 219 7.30 1.18 14.52
C GLU A 219 7.47 2.43 13.63
N LYS A 220 8.69 2.97 13.59
CA LYS A 220 9.08 4.10 12.73
C LYS A 220 9.23 3.60 11.30
N ASN A 221 8.17 3.75 10.50
CA ASN A 221 8.07 3.25 9.13
C ASN A 221 8.48 4.28 8.08
N PHE A 222 8.34 5.57 8.40
CA PHE A 222 8.52 6.72 7.52
C PHE A 222 9.69 7.60 7.99
N THR A 223 9.88 7.79 9.30
CA THR A 223 10.95 8.68 9.81
C THR A 223 12.31 8.03 9.98
N SER A 224 12.45 6.74 9.62
CA SER A 224 13.74 6.03 9.68
C SER A 224 14.81 6.64 8.75
N ASP A 225 14.37 7.30 7.67
CA ASP A 225 15.22 8.08 6.76
C ASP A 225 14.61 9.47 6.58
N ILE A 226 14.97 10.37 7.50
CA ILE A 226 14.39 11.71 7.58
C ILE A 226 14.66 12.54 6.31
N ASN A 227 15.82 12.36 5.70
CA ASN A 227 16.22 13.13 4.51
C ASN A 227 15.39 12.70 3.30
N ARG A 228 15.25 11.38 3.09
CA ARG A 228 14.34 10.87 2.05
C ARG A 228 12.91 11.33 2.29
N LEU A 229 12.43 11.30 3.55
CA LEU A 229 11.09 11.77 3.87
C LEU A 229 10.90 13.25 3.52
N LYS A 230 11.83 14.12 3.93
CA LYS A 230 11.79 15.54 3.58
C LYS A 230 11.74 15.78 2.07
N HIS A 231 12.57 15.09 1.29
CA HIS A 231 12.53 15.18 -0.18
C HIS A 231 11.16 14.77 -0.75
N ASN A 232 10.61 13.65 -0.29
CA ASN A 232 9.27 13.21 -0.74
C ASN A 232 8.18 14.21 -0.36
N ILE A 233 8.26 14.84 0.83
CA ILE A 233 7.32 15.89 1.23
C ILE A 233 7.37 17.04 0.22
N ILE A 234 8.57 17.54 -0.10
CA ILE A 234 8.76 18.64 -1.07
C ILE A 234 8.20 18.27 -2.44
N ASP A 235 8.53 17.07 -2.95
CA ASP A 235 8.07 16.63 -4.26
C ASP A 235 6.54 16.58 -4.33
N VAL A 236 5.89 16.03 -3.31
CA VAL A 236 4.43 15.90 -3.26
C VAL A 236 3.74 17.26 -3.10
N ILE A 237 4.18 18.12 -2.18
CA ILE A 237 3.53 19.43 -1.98
C ILE A 237 3.69 20.36 -3.17
N ASN A 238 4.85 20.34 -3.84
CA ASN A 238 5.07 21.15 -5.04
C ASN A 238 4.20 20.70 -6.21
N GLN A 239 3.85 19.41 -6.29
CA GLN A 239 2.89 18.91 -7.27
C GLN A 239 1.46 19.36 -6.98
N ILE A 240 1.05 19.41 -5.71
CA ILE A 240 -0.32 19.74 -5.29
C ILE A 240 -0.58 21.25 -5.34
N GLU A 241 0.30 22.03 -4.72
CA GLU A 241 0.11 23.48 -4.53
C GLU A 241 0.75 24.31 -5.65
N LYS A 242 1.43 23.68 -6.62
CA LYS A 242 2.28 24.35 -7.64
C LYS A 242 3.32 25.29 -7.00
N GLY A 243 3.76 24.96 -5.80
CA GLY A 243 4.74 25.72 -5.02
C GLY A 243 6.18 25.58 -5.52
N LYS A 244 7.10 26.29 -4.86
CA LYS A 244 8.55 26.18 -5.06
C LYS A 244 9.28 25.89 -3.74
N TYR A 245 8.69 25.05 -2.89
CA TYR A 245 9.31 24.62 -1.65
C TYR A 245 10.60 23.85 -1.96
N THR A 246 11.56 23.95 -1.06
CA THR A 246 12.90 23.37 -1.11
C THR A 246 13.25 22.72 0.21
N ILE A 247 14.35 21.97 0.25
CA ILE A 247 14.80 21.33 1.49
C ILE A 247 15.17 22.33 2.60
N ASN A 248 15.47 23.58 2.23
CA ASN A 248 15.81 24.66 3.17
C ASN A 248 14.56 25.21 3.87
N ASP A 249 13.37 24.91 3.35
CA ASP A 249 12.10 25.25 3.98
C ASP A 249 11.73 24.23 5.05
N PHE A 250 12.68 23.51 5.67
CA PHE A 250 12.40 22.79 6.92
C PHE A 250 13.08 23.53 8.06
N ILE A 251 12.30 23.91 9.08
CA ILE A 251 12.82 24.48 10.31
C ILE A 251 13.30 23.32 11.21
N GLU A 252 14.48 23.49 11.83
CA GLU A 252 15.08 22.50 12.74
C GLU A 252 14.40 22.45 14.11
#